data_AF-A0A8C6WM27-F1
#
_entry.id   AF-A0A8C6WM27-F1
#
_cell.length_a   1.000
_cell.length_b   1.000
_cell.length_c   1.000
_cell.angle_alpha   90.00
_cell.angle_beta   90.00
_cell.angle_gamma   90.00
#
_symmetry.space_group_name_H-M   'P 1'
#
loop_
_entity.id
_entity.type
_entity.pdbx_description
1 polymer ?
#
loop_
_entity_poly.entity_id
_entity_poly.type
_entity_poly.pdbx_seq_one_letter_code
_entity_poly.pdbx_strand_id
1 'polypeptide(L)'
;MAEGSNDAELLKEKANTYFKEKDYDNAIKYYTEALELNPSNAIYYSNRSLAYLRTECYGYALADATKALEIDKNYIKGYYRRATSNMALGKFKAALKDYETVVRVRPNDKDARMKYQECNKIVKQKAFERAIASDEIKKSVVDSLDIENMTIEDDYVGPKLDDGNVTLTFMKELMDWFKDQKKIHRKCAYQMFCQHENKLISKCSSSQSNKITICGDTHGQYYDLLNIFTLNGLPSETNPYLFNGDFVDRGSFSVEVILTLFGFKLLYPDNFHLLRGNHETDNMNQMYGFEGEVKAKYTAQMFQLFSEVFQWLPLAQCINNKVLVMHGGLFSEDGVTLEDIRKIDRNRQPPDSGPMCDLLWSDPQPQVQSISKRGVSCQFGPDVTERFLEQNNLDYIIRSHEVKTEGYEVTHSGKCITVFSAPNYCDQMGNKGAYIHLRGSDLKPEFHQFTAVPHPNVKPMAYANTLMQLGMM
;
A
#
# COMPACT_ATOMS: atom_id res chain seq x y z
N MET A 1 44.28 5.25 -12.65
CA MET A 1 43.24 4.22 -12.83
C MET A 1 43.25 3.16 -11.72
N ALA A 2 44.38 2.80 -11.12
CA ALA A 2 44.42 1.80 -10.02
C ALA A 2 43.89 2.31 -8.67
N GLU A 3 44.16 3.58 -8.29
CA GLU A 3 43.72 4.15 -7.00
C GLU A 3 42.20 4.30 -6.90
N GLY A 4 41.53 4.90 -7.90
CA GLY A 4 40.07 5.05 -7.91
C GLY A 4 39.28 3.73 -7.93
N SER A 5 39.90 2.63 -8.38
CA SER A 5 39.29 1.29 -8.32
C SER A 5 39.29 0.73 -6.90
N ASN A 6 40.35 0.99 -6.12
CA ASN A 6 40.45 0.55 -4.73
C ASN A 6 39.49 1.33 -3.83
N ASP A 7 39.36 2.63 -4.05
CA ASP A 7 38.43 3.48 -3.30
C ASP A 7 36.96 3.10 -3.57
N ALA A 8 36.62 2.75 -4.81
CA ALA A 8 35.28 2.27 -5.16
C ALA A 8 34.93 0.96 -4.43
N GLU A 9 35.90 0.04 -4.30
CA GLU A 9 35.69 -1.22 -3.58
C GLU A 9 35.51 -1.00 -2.07
N LEU A 10 36.24 -0.05 -1.47
CA LEU A 10 36.04 0.36 -0.07
C LEU A 10 34.64 0.93 0.18
N LEU A 11 34.15 1.80 -0.71
CA LEU A 11 32.80 2.35 -0.64
C LEU A 11 31.74 1.25 -0.78
N LYS A 12 31.96 0.28 -1.67
CA LYS A 12 31.09 -0.90 -1.80
C LYS A 12 31.06 -1.74 -0.53
N GLU A 13 32.20 -1.98 0.13
CA GLU A 13 32.19 -2.73 1.40
C GLU A 13 31.52 -1.95 2.54
N LYS A 14 31.68 -0.62 2.56
CA LYS A 14 30.93 0.25 3.47
C LYS A 14 29.42 0.15 3.23
N ALA A 15 28.99 0.21 1.97
CA ALA A 15 27.60 0.02 1.59
C ALA A 15 27.06 -1.37 1.97
N ASN A 16 27.86 -2.43 1.79
CA ASN A 16 27.52 -3.79 2.23
C ASN A 16 27.29 -3.86 3.75
N THR A 17 28.05 -3.09 4.53
CA THR A 17 27.93 -3.04 5.99
C THR A 17 26.61 -2.40 6.40
N TYR A 18 26.30 -1.21 5.88
CA TYR A 18 25.00 -0.56 6.10
C TYR A 18 23.83 -1.43 5.64
N PHE A 19 23.97 -2.11 4.50
CA PHE A 19 22.94 -3.03 4.02
C PHE A 19 22.67 -4.17 5.01
N LYS A 20 23.71 -4.75 5.64
CA LYS A 20 23.56 -5.80 6.68
C LYS A 20 22.92 -5.24 7.95
N GLU A 21 23.20 -3.99 8.28
CA GLU A 21 22.59 -3.25 9.39
C GLU A 21 21.14 -2.81 9.08
N LYS A 22 20.63 -3.11 7.88
CA LYS A 22 19.33 -2.69 7.35
C LYS A 22 19.17 -1.18 7.17
N ASP A 23 20.27 -0.43 7.20
CA ASP A 23 20.31 0.98 6.81
C ASP A 23 20.44 1.07 5.29
N TYR A 24 19.33 0.85 4.61
CA TYR A 24 19.30 0.79 3.14
C TYR A 24 19.54 2.15 2.50
N ASP A 25 19.20 3.25 3.16
CA ASP A 25 19.41 4.60 2.64
C ASP A 25 20.90 4.93 2.55
N ASN A 26 21.67 4.66 3.63
CA ASN A 26 23.11 4.80 3.57
C ASN A 26 23.76 3.77 2.64
N ALA A 27 23.22 2.55 2.55
CA ALA A 27 23.70 1.58 1.57
C ALA A 27 23.55 2.11 0.13
N ILE A 28 22.38 2.65 -0.23
CA ILE A 28 22.12 3.25 -1.56
C ILE A 28 23.08 4.40 -1.83
N LYS A 29 23.27 5.29 -0.84
CA LYS A 29 24.21 6.41 -0.93
C LYS A 29 25.63 5.91 -1.25
N TYR A 30 26.18 5.00 -0.47
CA TYR A 30 27.56 4.53 -0.67
C TYR A 30 27.73 3.67 -1.92
N TYR A 31 26.72 2.91 -2.35
CA TYR A 31 26.77 2.28 -3.69
C TYR A 31 26.76 3.30 -4.82
N THR A 32 26.09 4.44 -4.64
CA THR A 32 26.07 5.53 -5.62
C THR A 32 27.44 6.20 -5.71
N GLU A 33 28.07 6.52 -4.57
CA GLU A 33 29.44 7.04 -4.54
C GLU A 33 30.43 6.03 -5.17
N ALA A 34 30.28 4.72 -4.92
CA ALA A 34 31.11 3.70 -5.57
C ALA A 34 30.93 3.66 -7.10
N LEU A 35 29.71 3.89 -7.59
CA LEU A 35 29.38 3.95 -9.01
C LEU A 35 29.88 5.23 -9.69
N GLU A 36 29.96 6.34 -8.96
CA GLU A 36 30.59 7.58 -9.46
C GLU A 36 32.08 7.37 -9.75
N LEU A 37 32.76 6.56 -8.92
CA LEU A 37 34.18 6.21 -9.13
C LEU A 37 34.38 5.12 -10.19
N ASN A 38 33.50 4.12 -10.24
CA ASN A 38 33.58 3.03 -11.21
C ASN A 38 32.18 2.65 -11.76
N PRO A 39 31.71 3.33 -12.82
CA PRO A 39 30.38 3.11 -13.39
C PRO A 39 30.28 1.85 -14.28
N SER A 40 31.36 1.07 -14.41
CA SER A 40 31.40 -0.12 -15.27
C SER A 40 31.38 -1.43 -14.48
N ASN A 41 31.05 -1.39 -13.18
CA ASN A 41 30.99 -2.57 -12.33
C ASN A 41 29.54 -3.07 -12.15
N ALA A 42 29.22 -4.24 -12.72
CA ALA A 42 27.89 -4.86 -12.64
C ALA A 42 27.46 -5.20 -11.20
N ILE A 43 28.42 -5.49 -10.31
CA ILE A 43 28.13 -5.85 -8.90
C ILE A 43 27.52 -4.66 -8.17
N TYR A 44 28.02 -3.45 -8.41
CA TYR A 44 27.58 -2.25 -7.69
C TYR A 44 26.13 -1.93 -8.02
N TYR A 45 25.79 -1.92 -9.32
CA TYR A 45 24.41 -1.78 -9.78
C TYR A 45 23.51 -2.88 -9.21
N SER A 46 23.94 -4.15 -9.21
CA SER A 46 23.10 -5.22 -8.69
C SER A 46 22.87 -5.17 -7.18
N ASN A 47 23.86 -4.72 -6.41
CA ASN A 47 23.71 -4.54 -4.97
C ASN A 47 22.85 -3.32 -4.64
N ARG A 48 23.01 -2.21 -5.37
CA ARG A 48 22.14 -1.04 -5.23
C ARG A 48 20.70 -1.33 -5.67
N SER A 49 20.52 -2.12 -6.74
CA SER A 49 19.22 -2.66 -7.14
C SER A 49 18.57 -3.47 -6.02
N LEU A 50 19.34 -4.29 -5.29
CA LEU A 50 18.80 -4.99 -4.12
C LEU A 50 18.40 -4.03 -3.01
N ALA A 51 19.20 -3.00 -2.72
CA ALA A 51 18.84 -1.98 -1.74
C ALA A 51 17.54 -1.25 -2.14
N TYR A 52 17.39 -0.90 -3.42
CA TYR A 52 16.13 -0.36 -3.95
C TYR A 52 14.95 -1.32 -3.85
N LEU A 53 15.16 -2.65 -4.00
CA LEU A 53 14.09 -3.63 -3.75
C LEU A 53 13.66 -3.62 -2.27
N ARG A 54 14.59 -3.39 -1.34
CA ARG A 54 14.30 -3.35 0.11
C ARG A 54 13.60 -2.06 0.53
N THR A 55 13.81 -0.97 -0.20
CA THR A 55 13.14 0.32 -0.02
C THR A 55 12.01 0.55 -1.02
N GLU A 56 11.57 -0.50 -1.72
CA GLU A 56 10.41 -0.49 -2.63
C GLU A 56 10.51 0.47 -3.82
N CYS A 57 11.72 0.89 -4.14
CA CYS A 57 12.06 1.67 -5.32
C CYS A 57 12.18 0.74 -6.54
N TYR A 58 11.10 0.02 -6.88
CA TYR A 58 11.12 -1.05 -7.88
C TYR A 58 11.52 -0.59 -9.29
N GLY A 59 11.23 0.67 -9.64
CA GLY A 59 11.64 1.29 -10.90
C GLY A 59 13.15 1.47 -10.97
N TYR A 60 13.76 2.03 -9.92
CA TYR A 60 15.21 2.16 -9.84
C TYR A 60 15.89 0.80 -9.73
N ALA A 61 15.32 -0.13 -8.98
CA ALA A 61 15.81 -1.51 -8.92
C ALA A 61 15.83 -2.18 -10.30
N LEU A 62 14.77 -2.01 -11.10
CA LEU A 62 14.67 -2.52 -12.47
C LEU A 62 15.73 -1.88 -13.38
N ALA A 63 15.92 -0.56 -13.28
CA ALA A 63 16.91 0.18 -14.07
C ALA A 63 18.33 -0.30 -13.75
N ASP A 64 18.71 -0.35 -12.47
CA ASP A 64 20.03 -0.81 -12.04
C ASP A 64 20.26 -2.29 -12.39
N ALA A 65 19.27 -3.16 -12.21
CA ALA A 65 19.40 -4.58 -12.60
C ALA A 65 19.58 -4.73 -14.12
N THR A 66 18.91 -3.90 -14.91
CA THR A 66 19.09 -3.86 -16.36
C THR A 66 20.50 -3.38 -16.70
N LYS A 67 20.99 -2.32 -16.05
CA LYS A 67 22.34 -1.80 -16.27
C LYS A 67 23.43 -2.81 -15.91
N ALA A 68 23.26 -3.55 -14.82
CA ALA A 68 24.16 -4.64 -14.44
C ALA A 68 24.27 -5.70 -15.55
N LEU A 69 23.18 -6.03 -16.22
CA LEU A 69 23.14 -7.00 -17.31
C LEU A 69 23.62 -6.46 -18.67
N GLU A 70 23.56 -5.14 -18.87
CA GLU A 70 24.22 -4.49 -20.01
C GLU A 70 25.74 -4.58 -19.89
N ILE A 71 26.26 -4.42 -18.67
CA ILE A 71 27.69 -4.50 -18.35
C ILE A 71 28.17 -5.95 -18.39
N ASP A 72 27.48 -6.86 -17.69
CA ASP A 72 27.81 -8.29 -17.66
C ASP A 72 26.55 -9.14 -17.86
N LYS A 73 26.40 -9.65 -19.10
CA LYS A 73 25.29 -10.54 -19.49
C LYS A 73 25.33 -11.91 -18.82
N ASN A 74 26.46 -12.30 -18.23
CA ASN A 74 26.60 -13.58 -17.53
C ASN A 74 26.33 -13.44 -16.03
N TYR A 75 26.07 -12.22 -15.54
CA TYR A 75 25.86 -11.96 -14.14
C TYR A 75 24.46 -12.40 -13.66
N ILE A 76 24.35 -13.66 -13.22
CA ILE A 76 23.09 -14.32 -12.86
C ILE A 76 22.29 -13.57 -11.77
N LYS A 77 22.98 -12.92 -10.82
CA LYS A 77 22.30 -12.09 -9.80
C LYS A 77 21.54 -10.91 -10.44
N GLY A 78 22.03 -10.35 -11.55
CA GLY A 78 21.35 -9.30 -12.30
C GLY A 78 19.97 -9.75 -12.81
N TYR A 79 19.88 -10.95 -13.38
CA TYR A 79 18.60 -11.54 -13.81
C TYR A 79 17.65 -11.74 -12.63
N TYR A 80 18.15 -12.24 -11.50
CA TYR A 80 17.33 -12.38 -10.29
C TYR A 80 16.79 -11.05 -9.77
N ARG A 81 17.62 -9.99 -9.74
CA ARG A 81 17.16 -8.66 -9.31
C ARG A 81 16.11 -8.13 -10.27
N ARG A 82 16.36 -8.21 -11.58
CA ARG A 82 15.43 -7.74 -12.62
C ARG A 82 14.11 -8.49 -12.61
N ALA A 83 14.15 -9.82 -12.41
CA ALA A 83 12.96 -10.64 -12.26
C ALA A 83 12.13 -10.21 -11.04
N THR A 84 12.78 -10.03 -9.89
CA THR A 84 12.13 -9.57 -8.66
C THR A 84 11.52 -8.17 -8.82
N SER A 85 12.22 -7.22 -9.46
CA SER A 85 11.67 -5.90 -9.75
C SER A 85 10.45 -5.96 -10.66
N ASN A 86 10.51 -6.76 -11.73
CA ASN A 86 9.38 -6.97 -12.63
C ASN A 86 8.20 -7.65 -11.92
N MET A 87 8.45 -8.58 -10.99
CA MET A 87 7.39 -9.18 -10.17
C MET A 87 6.68 -8.13 -9.32
N ALA A 88 7.44 -7.30 -8.61
CA ALA A 88 6.89 -6.24 -7.76
C ALA A 88 6.09 -5.20 -8.56
N LEU A 89 6.50 -4.93 -9.80
CA LEU A 89 5.81 -4.06 -10.76
C LEU A 89 4.61 -4.73 -11.47
N GLY A 90 4.26 -5.98 -11.14
CA GLY A 90 3.20 -6.72 -11.84
C GLY A 90 3.53 -7.11 -13.29
N LYS A 91 4.79 -6.95 -13.73
CA LYS A 91 5.29 -7.30 -15.07
C LYS A 91 5.66 -8.78 -15.13
N PHE A 92 4.71 -9.66 -14.82
CA PHE A 92 4.95 -11.10 -14.62
C PHE A 92 5.54 -11.82 -15.84
N LYS A 93 5.15 -11.44 -17.07
CA LYS A 93 5.72 -12.02 -18.30
C LYS A 93 7.21 -11.68 -18.45
N ALA A 94 7.62 -10.46 -18.11
CA ALA A 94 9.01 -10.04 -18.16
C ALA A 94 9.83 -10.75 -17.07
N ALA A 95 9.27 -10.85 -15.85
CA ALA A 95 9.89 -11.61 -14.77
C ALA A 95 10.09 -13.09 -15.12
N LEU A 96 9.09 -13.73 -15.75
CA LEU A 96 9.16 -15.14 -16.13
C LEU A 96 10.33 -15.42 -17.08
N LYS A 97 10.59 -14.53 -18.04
CA LYS A 97 11.70 -14.64 -18.99
C LYS A 97 13.07 -14.59 -18.30
N ASP A 98 13.21 -13.74 -17.29
CA ASP A 98 14.44 -13.66 -16.50
C ASP A 98 14.61 -14.89 -15.61
N TYR A 99 13.55 -15.37 -14.94
CA TYR A 99 13.60 -16.61 -14.17
C TYR A 99 13.90 -17.84 -15.03
N GLU A 100 13.36 -17.93 -16.24
CA GLU A 100 13.67 -18.99 -17.19
C GLU A 100 15.17 -19.01 -17.52
N THR A 101 15.75 -17.83 -17.72
CA THR A 101 17.20 -17.69 -17.96
C THR A 101 18.02 -18.19 -16.77
N VAL A 102 17.61 -17.83 -15.55
CA VAL A 102 18.27 -18.28 -14.31
C VAL A 102 18.19 -19.81 -14.17
N VAL A 103 16.99 -20.40 -14.31
CA VAL A 103 16.78 -21.85 -14.17
C VAL A 103 17.57 -22.63 -15.23
N ARG A 104 17.68 -22.09 -16.45
CA ARG A 104 18.48 -22.70 -17.51
C ARG A 104 19.97 -22.76 -17.17
N VAL A 105 20.53 -21.70 -16.56
CA VAL A 105 21.94 -21.66 -16.17
C VAL A 105 22.20 -22.43 -14.86
N ARG A 106 21.24 -22.44 -13.94
CA ARG A 106 21.33 -23.10 -12.63
C ARG A 106 20.19 -24.10 -12.44
N PRO A 107 20.20 -25.24 -13.16
CA PRO A 107 19.08 -26.19 -13.13
C PRO A 107 18.87 -26.82 -11.75
N ASN A 108 19.92 -26.94 -10.94
CA ASN A 108 19.88 -27.54 -9.60
C ASN A 108 19.56 -26.53 -8.48
N ASP A 109 19.42 -25.25 -8.80
CA ASP A 109 19.06 -24.22 -7.83
C ASP A 109 17.56 -24.34 -7.49
N LYS A 110 17.28 -24.81 -6.27
CA LYS A 110 15.91 -25.04 -5.79
C LYS A 110 15.12 -23.73 -5.70
N ASP A 111 15.78 -22.63 -5.32
CA ASP A 111 15.16 -21.31 -5.21
C ASP A 111 14.80 -20.78 -6.60
N ALA A 112 15.72 -20.88 -7.57
CA ALA A 112 15.45 -20.52 -8.97
C ALA A 112 14.20 -21.22 -9.51
N ARG A 113 14.11 -22.53 -9.29
CA ARG A 113 13.04 -23.37 -9.82
C ARG A 113 11.69 -23.05 -9.18
N MET A 114 11.68 -22.88 -7.85
CA MET A 114 10.49 -22.46 -7.12
C MET A 114 10.00 -21.11 -7.65
N LYS A 115 10.91 -20.14 -7.83
CA LYS A 115 10.55 -18.80 -8.29
C LYS A 115 9.98 -18.79 -9.70
N TYR A 116 10.57 -19.58 -10.60
CA TYR A 116 10.04 -19.78 -11.96
C TYR A 116 8.64 -20.40 -11.94
N GLN A 117 8.42 -21.45 -11.15
CA GLN A 117 7.13 -22.14 -11.06
C GLN A 117 6.02 -21.23 -10.56
N GLU A 118 6.28 -20.47 -9.49
CA GLU A 118 5.32 -19.50 -8.94
C GLU A 118 5.02 -18.37 -9.94
N CYS A 119 6.05 -17.81 -10.58
CA CYS A 119 5.86 -16.79 -11.61
C CYS A 119 5.03 -17.33 -12.79
N ASN A 120 5.31 -18.55 -13.26
CA ASN A 120 4.58 -19.20 -14.33
C ASN A 120 3.10 -19.44 -13.96
N LYS A 121 2.83 -19.83 -12.71
CA LYS A 121 1.47 -20.00 -12.19
C LYS A 121 0.69 -18.69 -12.27
N ILE A 122 1.29 -17.56 -11.83
CA ILE A 122 0.66 -16.24 -11.90
C ILE A 122 0.42 -15.81 -13.36
N VAL A 123 1.39 -16.00 -14.25
CA VAL A 123 1.23 -15.67 -15.68
C VAL A 123 0.08 -16.46 -16.31
N LYS A 124 -0.03 -17.76 -16.01
CA LYS A 124 -1.12 -18.61 -16.49
C LYS A 124 -2.47 -18.17 -15.92
N GLN A 125 -2.54 -17.88 -14.63
CA GLN A 125 -3.75 -17.42 -13.97
C GLN A 125 -4.23 -16.09 -14.57
N LYS A 126 -3.35 -15.09 -14.72
CA LYS A 126 -3.71 -13.80 -15.34
C LYS A 126 -4.07 -13.92 -16.81
N ALA A 127 -3.44 -14.83 -17.55
CA ALA A 127 -3.84 -15.12 -18.93
C ALA A 127 -5.23 -15.74 -19.00
N PHE A 128 -5.57 -16.64 -18.07
CA PHE A 128 -6.90 -17.21 -17.95
C PHE A 128 -7.95 -16.15 -17.56
N GLU A 129 -7.69 -15.36 -16.51
CA GLU A 129 -8.54 -14.24 -16.08
C GLU A 129 -8.81 -13.25 -17.21
N ARG A 130 -7.79 -12.91 -18.01
CA ARG A 130 -7.95 -12.04 -19.19
C ARG A 130 -8.76 -12.69 -20.30
N ALA A 131 -8.65 -14.01 -20.49
CA ALA A 131 -9.41 -14.73 -21.51
C ALA A 131 -10.91 -14.87 -21.15
N ILE A 132 -11.25 -14.89 -19.85
CA ILE A 132 -12.63 -14.93 -19.37
C ILE A 132 -13.23 -13.56 -19.08
N ALA A 133 -12.41 -12.49 -19.10
CA ALA A 133 -12.88 -11.12 -19.00
C ALA A 133 -13.56 -10.72 -20.32
N SER A 134 -14.86 -11.04 -20.44
CA SER A 134 -15.73 -10.49 -21.49
C SER A 134 -16.18 -9.07 -21.13
N ASP A 135 -16.57 -8.29 -22.14
CA ASP A 135 -17.20 -6.96 -22.00
C ASP A 135 -18.65 -7.03 -21.44
N GLU A 136 -19.06 -8.19 -20.89
CA GLU A 136 -20.35 -8.32 -20.21
C GLU A 136 -20.26 -7.69 -18.83
N ILE A 137 -21.36 -7.05 -18.42
CA ILE A 137 -21.57 -6.52 -17.07
C ILE A 137 -21.20 -7.64 -16.09
N LYS A 138 -20.06 -7.50 -15.39
CA LYS A 138 -19.69 -8.42 -14.31
C LYS A 138 -20.83 -8.39 -13.30
N LYS A 139 -21.57 -9.50 -13.20
CA LYS A 139 -22.47 -9.72 -12.08
C LYS A 139 -21.63 -9.64 -10.81
N SER A 140 -22.09 -8.84 -9.84
CA SER A 140 -21.38 -8.71 -8.58
C SER A 140 -21.34 -10.08 -7.91
N VAL A 141 -20.28 -10.35 -7.13
CA VAL A 141 -20.25 -11.54 -6.26
C VAL A 141 -21.50 -11.58 -5.38
N VAL A 142 -22.03 -10.43 -4.97
CA VAL A 142 -23.26 -10.31 -4.18
C VAL A 142 -24.44 -11.01 -4.84
N ASP A 143 -24.59 -10.94 -6.16
CA ASP A 143 -25.70 -11.58 -6.90
C ASP A 143 -25.65 -13.11 -6.84
N SER A 144 -24.48 -13.67 -6.54
CA SER A 144 -24.26 -15.12 -6.40
C SER A 144 -24.34 -15.62 -4.95
N LEU A 145 -24.42 -14.71 -3.98
CA LEU A 145 -24.38 -15.03 -2.56
C LEU A 145 -25.80 -15.14 -1.98
N ASP A 146 -26.15 -16.34 -1.54
CA ASP A 146 -27.39 -16.58 -0.80
C ASP A 146 -27.17 -16.36 0.70
N ILE A 147 -27.14 -15.09 1.11
CA ILE A 147 -26.86 -14.68 2.50
C ILE A 147 -28.03 -15.00 3.43
N GLU A 148 -29.26 -14.96 2.91
CA GLU A 148 -30.47 -15.24 3.68
C GLU A 148 -30.45 -16.67 4.21
N ASN A 149 -30.07 -17.64 3.36
CA ASN A 149 -29.99 -19.05 3.73
C ASN A 149 -28.68 -19.46 4.44
N MET A 150 -27.71 -18.55 4.62
CA MET A 150 -26.55 -18.85 5.46
C MET A 150 -27.00 -19.05 6.91
N THR A 151 -26.66 -20.19 7.51
CA THR A 151 -26.85 -20.42 8.95
C THR A 151 -25.62 -19.96 9.73
N ILE A 152 -25.83 -19.51 10.95
CA ILE A 152 -24.77 -19.33 11.95
C ILE A 152 -24.88 -20.54 12.87
N GLU A 153 -23.79 -21.24 13.10
CA GLU A 153 -23.79 -22.41 13.98
C GLU A 153 -24.14 -22.03 15.43
N ASP A 154 -24.88 -22.89 16.14
CA ASP A 154 -25.39 -22.62 17.49
C ASP A 154 -24.27 -22.41 18.53
N ASP A 155 -23.07 -22.97 18.26
CA ASP A 155 -21.88 -22.83 19.09
C ASP A 155 -21.08 -21.55 18.80
N TYR A 156 -21.46 -20.75 17.80
CA TYR A 156 -20.85 -19.44 17.55
C TYR A 156 -21.33 -18.42 18.59
N VAL A 157 -20.42 -18.10 19.52
CA VAL A 157 -20.58 -17.12 20.60
C VAL A 157 -19.94 -15.76 20.29
N GLY A 158 -19.47 -15.56 19.07
CA GLY A 158 -18.83 -14.31 18.66
C GLY A 158 -19.84 -13.19 18.34
N PRO A 159 -19.35 -12.01 17.96
CA PRO A 159 -20.17 -10.84 17.62
C PRO A 159 -21.17 -11.15 16.51
N LYS A 160 -22.40 -10.64 16.65
CA LYS A 160 -23.50 -10.75 15.68
C LYS A 160 -24.06 -9.36 15.39
N LEU A 161 -24.43 -9.11 14.13
CA LEU A 161 -25.10 -7.87 13.74
C LEU A 161 -26.50 -7.81 14.36
N ASP A 162 -26.95 -6.60 14.71
CA ASP A 162 -28.27 -6.34 15.29
C ASP A 162 -29.29 -6.09 14.17
N ASP A 163 -30.11 -7.10 13.87
CA ASP A 163 -31.00 -7.10 12.69
C ASP A 163 -30.29 -6.73 11.38
N GLY A 164 -29.05 -7.21 11.21
CA GLY A 164 -28.19 -6.92 10.06
C GLY A 164 -27.48 -5.56 10.12
N ASN A 165 -27.78 -4.72 11.11
CA ASN A 165 -27.15 -3.42 11.29
C ASN A 165 -25.89 -3.50 12.15
N VAL A 166 -24.93 -2.64 11.83
CA VAL A 166 -23.74 -2.41 12.66
C VAL A 166 -24.09 -1.43 13.78
N THR A 167 -23.80 -1.79 15.02
CA THR A 167 -23.99 -0.93 16.21
C THR A 167 -22.67 -0.68 16.93
N LEU A 168 -22.61 0.32 17.79
CA LEU A 168 -21.41 0.58 18.61
C LEU A 168 -21.08 -0.60 19.53
N THR A 169 -22.10 -1.29 20.06
CA THR A 169 -21.92 -2.49 20.88
C THR A 169 -21.25 -3.60 20.06
N PHE A 170 -21.80 -3.90 18.87
CA PHE A 170 -21.19 -4.85 17.95
C PHE A 170 -19.73 -4.48 17.61
N MET A 171 -19.45 -3.19 17.36
CA MET A 171 -18.09 -2.75 17.03
C MET A 171 -17.11 -2.97 18.19
N LYS A 172 -17.52 -2.71 19.43
CA LYS A 172 -16.68 -2.97 20.61
C LYS A 172 -16.43 -4.47 20.80
N GLU A 173 -17.47 -5.28 20.70
CA GLU A 173 -17.36 -6.74 20.76
C GLU A 173 -16.47 -7.30 19.64
N LEU A 174 -16.61 -6.77 18.42
CA LEU A 174 -15.80 -7.13 17.26
C LEU A 174 -14.33 -6.83 17.51
N MET A 175 -14.04 -5.65 18.06
CA MET A 175 -12.66 -5.28 18.34
C MET A 175 -12.02 -6.17 19.41
N ASP A 176 -12.74 -6.46 20.49
CA ASP A 176 -12.26 -7.37 21.54
C ASP A 176 -12.10 -8.80 20.99
N TRP A 177 -13.01 -9.25 20.13
CA TRP A 177 -12.94 -10.56 19.48
C TRP A 177 -11.69 -10.72 18.60
N PHE A 178 -11.39 -9.71 17.79
CA PHE A 178 -10.20 -9.67 16.95
C PHE A 178 -8.90 -9.52 17.74
N LYS A 179 -8.93 -8.77 18.86
CA LYS A 179 -7.79 -8.66 19.78
C LYS A 179 -7.39 -10.01 20.37
N ASP A 180 -8.37 -10.91 20.56
CA ASP A 180 -8.16 -12.30 20.99
C ASP A 180 -7.82 -13.26 19.83
N GLN A 181 -7.49 -12.74 18.64
CA GLN A 181 -7.22 -13.52 17.42
C GLN A 181 -8.38 -14.43 16.97
N LYS A 182 -9.61 -14.11 17.37
CA LYS A 182 -10.79 -14.88 16.96
C LYS A 182 -11.36 -14.30 15.67
N LYS A 183 -12.06 -15.13 14.92
CA LYS A 183 -12.61 -14.78 13.61
C LYS A 183 -14.11 -14.49 13.71
N ILE A 184 -14.59 -13.40 13.11
CA ILE A 184 -16.03 -13.14 13.00
C ILE A 184 -16.66 -14.15 12.03
N HIS A 185 -17.90 -14.57 12.28
CA HIS A 185 -18.60 -15.49 11.41
C HIS A 185 -18.77 -14.93 9.98
N ARG A 186 -18.62 -15.79 8.97
CA ARG A 186 -18.67 -15.41 7.54
C ARG A 186 -19.97 -14.71 7.14
N LYS A 187 -21.10 -15.12 7.71
CA LYS A 187 -22.42 -14.50 7.44
C LYS A 187 -22.41 -13.03 7.83
N CYS A 188 -21.89 -12.72 9.03
CA CYS A 188 -21.79 -11.35 9.51
C CYS A 188 -20.84 -10.52 8.63
N ALA A 189 -19.69 -11.09 8.24
CA ALA A 189 -18.78 -10.43 7.30
C ALA A 189 -19.47 -10.12 5.96
N TYR A 190 -20.20 -11.07 5.35
CA TYR A 190 -20.94 -10.82 4.11
C TYR A 190 -22.06 -9.78 4.27
N GLN A 191 -22.80 -9.82 5.36
CA GLN A 191 -23.89 -8.88 5.66
C GLN A 191 -23.41 -7.43 5.76
N MET A 192 -22.21 -7.19 6.31
CA MET A 192 -21.61 -5.85 6.36
C MET A 192 -21.49 -5.22 4.97
N PHE A 193 -21.19 -6.00 3.94
CA PHE A 193 -21.02 -5.50 2.57
C PHE A 193 -22.32 -5.45 1.79
N CYS A 194 -23.10 -6.53 1.81
CA CYS A 194 -24.20 -6.73 0.86
C CYS A 194 -25.46 -5.92 1.21
N GLN A 195 -25.70 -5.64 2.50
CA GLN A 195 -26.88 -4.89 2.94
C GLN A 195 -26.66 -3.36 2.89
N HIS A 196 -25.45 -2.92 2.59
CA HIS A 196 -25.02 -1.53 2.81
C HIS A 196 -24.17 -0.94 1.69
N GLU A 197 -24.27 -1.49 0.48
CA GLU A 197 -23.50 -1.04 -0.69
C GLU A 197 -23.56 0.49 -0.88
N ASN A 198 -24.76 1.07 -0.74
CA ASN A 198 -24.97 2.53 -0.83
C ASN A 198 -24.27 3.35 0.27
N LYS A 199 -24.05 2.79 1.47
CA LYS A 199 -23.33 3.47 2.56
C LYS A 199 -21.81 3.36 2.41
N LEU A 200 -21.34 2.29 1.78
CA LEU A 200 -19.93 2.07 1.46
C LEU A 200 -19.48 2.94 0.27
N ILE A 201 -20.36 3.13 -0.73
CA ILE A 201 -20.17 4.05 -1.85
C ILE A 201 -20.28 5.48 -1.32
N SER A 202 -19.17 5.99 -0.80
CA SER A 202 -19.07 7.36 -0.30
C SER A 202 -19.15 8.33 -1.48
N LYS A 203 -20.02 9.34 -1.38
CA LYS A 203 -19.94 10.53 -2.24
C LYS A 203 -18.76 11.38 -1.75
N CYS A 204 -18.01 12.00 -2.67
CA CYS A 204 -17.04 13.02 -2.29
C CYS A 204 -17.78 14.19 -1.62
N SER A 205 -17.82 14.23 -0.29
CA SER A 205 -18.45 15.28 0.49
C SER A 205 -17.39 16.17 1.13
N SER A 206 -17.61 17.48 1.10
CA SER A 206 -16.90 18.43 1.95
C SER A 206 -17.36 18.23 3.39
N SER A 207 -16.52 17.68 4.28
CA SER A 207 -16.85 17.54 5.69
C SER A 207 -16.70 18.88 6.41
N GLN A 208 -17.80 19.45 6.89
CA GLN A 208 -17.77 20.58 7.84
C GLN A 208 -17.74 20.02 9.27
N SER A 209 -16.58 19.61 9.74
CA SER A 209 -16.38 19.21 11.14
C SER A 209 -15.50 20.21 11.87
N ASN A 210 -15.78 20.43 13.16
CA ASN A 210 -14.95 21.24 14.05
C ASN A 210 -13.55 20.63 14.26
N LYS A 211 -13.43 19.31 14.17
CA LYS A 211 -12.18 18.54 14.25
C LYS A 211 -12.29 17.32 13.33
N ILE A 212 -11.23 16.95 12.62
CA ILE A 212 -11.10 15.64 11.98
C ILE A 212 -9.71 15.06 12.21
N THR A 213 -9.65 13.75 12.46
CA THR A 213 -8.39 13.01 12.56
C THR A 213 -8.04 12.39 11.21
N ILE A 214 -6.83 12.62 10.72
CA ILE A 214 -6.33 12.00 9.48
C ILE A 214 -5.22 11.01 9.84
N CYS A 215 -5.46 9.75 9.52
CA CYS A 215 -4.48 8.66 9.60
C CYS A 215 -3.97 8.34 8.19
N GLY A 216 -2.71 7.96 8.09
CA GLY A 216 -2.13 7.38 6.87
C GLY A 216 -2.27 5.87 6.85
N ASP A 217 -1.31 5.23 6.20
CA ASP A 217 -1.20 3.79 6.01
C ASP A 217 -1.26 3.06 7.37
N THR A 218 -1.95 1.91 7.40
CA THR A 218 -2.07 1.04 8.59
C THR A 218 -1.62 -0.38 8.32
N HIS A 219 -1.64 -0.85 7.07
CA HIS A 219 -1.02 -2.09 6.59
C HIS A 219 -1.25 -3.30 7.50
N GLY A 220 -2.50 -3.58 7.88
CA GLY A 220 -2.83 -4.74 8.68
C GLY A 220 -2.19 -4.78 10.07
N GLN A 221 -1.72 -3.65 10.61
CA GLN A 221 -1.23 -3.52 11.99
C GLN A 221 -2.40 -3.28 12.95
N TYR A 222 -3.23 -4.30 13.14
CA TYR A 222 -4.48 -4.21 13.89
C TYR A 222 -4.34 -3.69 15.33
N TYR A 223 -3.29 -4.11 16.02
CA TYR A 223 -3.07 -3.73 17.42
C TYR A 223 -2.67 -2.25 17.53
N ASP A 224 -1.97 -1.70 16.55
CA ASP A 224 -1.67 -0.28 16.46
C ASP A 224 -2.90 0.55 16.09
N LEU A 225 -3.81 0.01 15.26
CA LEU A 225 -5.12 0.62 15.02
C LEU A 225 -5.91 0.77 16.33
N LEU A 226 -5.95 -0.26 17.17
CA LEU A 226 -6.57 -0.17 18.50
C LEU A 226 -5.86 0.84 19.40
N ASN A 227 -4.53 0.97 19.30
CA ASN A 227 -3.77 1.96 20.03
C ASN A 227 -4.17 3.39 19.60
N ILE A 228 -4.34 3.66 18.30
CA ILE A 228 -4.84 4.96 17.81
C ILE A 228 -6.19 5.27 18.45
N PHE A 229 -7.13 4.32 18.46
CA PHE A 229 -8.44 4.52 19.09
C PHE A 229 -8.39 4.68 20.61
N THR A 230 -7.40 4.08 21.27
CA THR A 230 -7.18 4.25 22.71
C THR A 230 -6.62 5.65 23.01
N LEU A 231 -5.66 6.13 22.22
CA LEU A 231 -4.99 7.41 22.41
C LEU A 231 -5.85 8.61 21.99
N ASN A 232 -6.64 8.46 20.92
CA ASN A 232 -7.39 9.54 20.29
C ASN A 232 -8.92 9.38 20.37
N GLY A 233 -9.37 8.36 21.09
CA GLY A 233 -10.79 8.03 21.23
C GLY A 233 -11.37 7.31 20.02
N LEU A 234 -12.43 6.54 20.27
CA LEU A 234 -13.13 5.81 19.21
C LEU A 234 -13.74 6.75 18.16
N PRO A 235 -13.92 6.27 16.92
CA PRO A 235 -14.71 6.97 15.92
C PRO A 235 -16.13 7.24 16.42
N SER A 236 -16.62 8.44 16.14
CA SER A 236 -18.00 8.84 16.40
C SER A 236 -18.37 10.07 15.56
N GLU A 237 -19.63 10.49 15.62
CA GLU A 237 -20.08 11.74 15.00
C GLU A 237 -19.28 12.96 15.49
N THR A 238 -18.86 12.95 16.77
CA THR A 238 -18.08 14.04 17.39
C THR A 238 -16.57 13.83 17.30
N ASN A 239 -16.11 12.67 16.83
CA ASN A 239 -14.69 12.34 16.66
C ASN A 239 -14.47 11.65 15.30
N PRO A 240 -14.60 12.41 14.19
CA PRO A 240 -14.49 11.84 12.86
C PRO A 240 -13.04 11.49 12.50
N TYR A 241 -12.93 10.48 11.63
CA TYR A 241 -11.66 9.97 11.12
C TYR A 241 -11.66 9.89 9.61
N LEU A 242 -10.49 10.09 9.02
CA LEU A 242 -10.15 9.76 7.64
C LEU A 242 -8.93 8.85 7.67
N PHE A 243 -9.05 7.64 7.11
CA PHE A 243 -7.89 6.78 6.85
C PHE A 243 -7.53 6.85 5.37
N ASN A 244 -6.29 7.28 5.10
CA ASN A 244 -5.82 7.68 3.78
C ASN A 244 -5.19 6.52 3.00
N GLY A 245 -5.97 5.45 2.79
CA GLY A 245 -5.55 4.27 2.05
C GLY A 245 -4.58 3.35 2.78
N ASP A 246 -4.24 2.24 2.13
CA ASP A 246 -3.28 1.24 2.57
C ASP A 246 -3.63 0.66 3.95
N PHE A 247 -4.83 0.10 4.01
CA PHE A 247 -5.38 -0.56 5.19
C PHE A 247 -4.83 -1.97 5.37
N VAL A 248 -4.55 -2.62 4.25
CA VAL A 248 -4.24 -4.04 4.15
C VAL A 248 -2.83 -4.27 3.60
N ASP A 249 -2.49 -5.55 3.45
CA ASP A 249 -1.19 -6.05 3.01
C ASP A 249 -0.06 -5.78 4.02
N ARG A 250 1.02 -6.55 3.87
CA ARG A 250 2.21 -6.54 4.74
C ARG A 250 1.95 -7.03 6.15
N GLY A 251 1.18 -6.31 6.97
CA GLY A 251 0.77 -6.80 8.27
C GLY A 251 -0.16 -8.01 8.13
N SER A 252 -0.10 -8.90 9.11
CA SER A 252 -0.82 -10.18 9.07
C SER A 252 -2.15 -10.18 9.83
N PHE A 253 -2.68 -8.99 10.10
CA PHE A 253 -4.00 -8.76 10.68
C PHE A 253 -4.82 -7.82 9.79
N SER A 254 -4.65 -7.94 8.47
CA SER A 254 -5.30 -7.07 7.47
C SER A 254 -6.83 -7.26 7.46
N VAL A 255 -7.30 -8.49 7.68
CA VAL A 255 -8.73 -8.81 7.77
C VAL A 255 -9.38 -8.12 8.97
N GLU A 256 -8.71 -8.13 10.12
CA GLU A 256 -9.19 -7.48 11.34
C GLU A 256 -9.24 -5.96 11.19
N VAL A 257 -8.19 -5.36 10.59
CA VAL A 257 -8.16 -3.93 10.26
C VAL A 257 -9.34 -3.58 9.35
N ILE A 258 -9.45 -4.22 8.20
CA ILE A 258 -10.39 -3.76 7.18
C ILE A 258 -11.86 -3.98 7.60
N LEU A 259 -12.17 -5.07 8.29
CA LEU A 259 -13.52 -5.30 8.84
C LEU A 259 -13.85 -4.30 9.94
N THR A 260 -12.88 -3.90 10.77
CA THR A 260 -13.07 -2.85 11.78
C THR A 260 -13.33 -1.49 11.13
N LEU A 261 -12.54 -1.12 10.12
CA LEU A 261 -12.69 0.14 9.38
C LEU A 261 -14.03 0.19 8.65
N PHE A 262 -14.42 -0.87 7.93
CA PHE A 262 -15.73 -0.91 7.29
C PHE A 262 -16.88 -0.92 8.29
N GLY A 263 -16.73 -1.58 9.44
CA GLY A 263 -17.72 -1.50 10.52
C GLY A 263 -17.96 -0.05 10.97
N PHE A 264 -16.90 0.72 11.24
CA PHE A 264 -17.06 2.13 11.58
C PHE A 264 -17.58 2.98 10.42
N LYS A 265 -17.25 2.64 9.17
CA LYS A 265 -17.83 3.29 7.99
C LYS A 265 -19.35 3.08 7.93
N LEU A 266 -19.83 1.89 8.26
CA LEU A 266 -21.25 1.57 8.27
C LEU A 266 -21.99 2.22 9.45
N LEU A 267 -21.32 2.32 10.60
CA LEU A 267 -21.85 2.94 11.81
C LEU A 267 -21.90 4.47 11.71
N TYR A 268 -20.88 5.10 11.13
CA TYR A 268 -20.73 6.55 11.02
C TYR A 268 -20.38 6.98 9.58
N PRO A 269 -21.29 6.77 8.60
CA PRO A 269 -20.98 6.94 7.17
C PRO A 269 -20.55 8.36 6.78
N ASP A 270 -21.00 9.38 7.51
CA ASP A 270 -20.68 10.79 7.22
C ASP A 270 -19.49 11.33 8.03
N ASN A 271 -18.96 10.54 8.97
CA ASN A 271 -17.90 10.95 9.92
C ASN A 271 -16.70 9.99 9.93
N PHE A 272 -16.80 8.86 9.25
CA PHE A 272 -15.72 7.91 9.08
C PHE A 272 -15.44 7.73 7.59
N HIS A 273 -14.27 8.17 7.15
CA HIS A 273 -13.90 8.25 5.75
C HIS A 273 -12.73 7.31 5.46
N LEU A 274 -12.83 6.62 4.32
CA LEU A 274 -11.82 5.70 3.82
C LEU A 274 -11.49 6.14 2.41
N LEU A 275 -10.22 6.46 2.16
CA LEU A 275 -9.72 6.72 0.81
C LEU A 275 -8.99 5.49 0.30
N ARG A 276 -8.99 5.31 -1.02
CA ARG A 276 -8.28 4.20 -1.65
C ARG A 276 -6.77 4.48 -1.63
N GLY A 277 -5.98 3.50 -1.22
CA GLY A 277 -4.54 3.45 -1.42
C GLY A 277 -4.13 2.53 -2.57
N ASN A 278 -2.85 2.42 -2.85
CA ASN A 278 -2.38 1.50 -3.89
C ASN A 278 -2.51 0.03 -3.45
N HIS A 279 -2.56 -0.25 -2.15
CA HIS A 279 -2.78 -1.60 -1.62
C HIS A 279 -4.25 -2.02 -1.59
N GLU A 280 -5.23 -1.16 -1.86
CA GLU A 280 -6.62 -1.58 -2.13
C GLU A 280 -6.81 -1.96 -3.62
N THR A 281 -5.91 -2.81 -4.13
CA THR A 281 -5.85 -3.27 -5.52
C THR A 281 -5.45 -4.74 -5.63
N ASP A 282 -5.98 -5.44 -6.64
CA ASP A 282 -5.81 -6.89 -6.78
C ASP A 282 -4.34 -7.27 -6.98
N ASN A 283 -3.61 -6.47 -7.78
CA ASN A 283 -2.20 -6.72 -8.05
C ASN A 283 -1.36 -6.67 -6.77
N MET A 284 -1.66 -5.74 -5.85
CA MET A 284 -0.96 -5.66 -4.58
C MET A 284 -1.40 -6.79 -3.65
N ASN A 285 -2.71 -7.02 -3.50
CA ASN A 285 -3.24 -8.02 -2.57
C ASN A 285 -2.79 -9.45 -2.87
N GLN A 286 -2.66 -9.80 -4.16
CA GLN A 286 -2.13 -11.09 -4.62
C GLN A 286 -0.67 -11.31 -4.19
N MET A 287 0.10 -10.23 -4.07
CA MET A 287 1.54 -10.26 -3.83
C MET A 287 1.91 -10.07 -2.36
N TYR A 288 1.17 -9.20 -1.64
CA TYR A 288 1.57 -8.66 -0.35
C TYR A 288 0.74 -9.14 0.85
N GLY A 289 -0.17 -10.09 0.64
CA GLY A 289 -0.69 -10.93 1.72
C GLY A 289 -2.18 -10.89 1.92
N PHE A 290 -2.88 -9.81 1.56
CA PHE A 290 -4.30 -9.69 1.86
C PHE A 290 -5.15 -10.77 1.17
N GLU A 291 -4.89 -11.08 -0.11
CA GLU A 291 -5.61 -12.15 -0.79
C GLU A 291 -5.38 -13.51 -0.09
N GLY A 292 -4.12 -13.79 0.27
CA GLY A 292 -3.77 -15.01 0.99
C GLY A 292 -4.41 -15.09 2.37
N GLU A 293 -4.47 -13.97 3.09
CA GLU A 293 -5.05 -13.87 4.42
C GLU A 293 -6.56 -14.09 4.36
N VAL A 294 -7.25 -13.45 3.42
CA VAL A 294 -8.69 -13.64 3.21
C VAL A 294 -8.99 -15.08 2.81
N LYS A 295 -8.19 -15.71 1.93
CA LYS A 295 -8.37 -17.12 1.55
C LYS A 295 -8.11 -18.08 2.72
N ALA A 296 -7.17 -17.74 3.61
CA ALA A 296 -6.88 -18.54 4.79
C ALA A 296 -7.96 -18.42 5.87
N LYS A 297 -8.50 -17.22 6.10
CA LYS A 297 -9.52 -16.95 7.11
C LYS A 297 -10.94 -17.26 6.61
N TYR A 298 -11.21 -17.05 5.33
CA TYR A 298 -12.54 -17.20 4.69
C TYR A 298 -12.46 -18.04 3.40
N THR A 299 -12.76 -17.43 2.25
CA THR A 299 -12.89 -18.09 0.95
C THR A 299 -12.37 -17.16 -0.15
N ALA A 300 -12.12 -17.73 -1.33
CA ALA A 300 -11.78 -16.93 -2.51
C ALA A 300 -12.94 -15.99 -2.92
N GLN A 301 -14.21 -16.39 -2.72
CA GLN A 301 -15.36 -15.51 -2.99
C GLN A 301 -15.37 -14.28 -2.07
N MET A 302 -14.97 -14.42 -0.80
CA MET A 302 -14.85 -13.27 0.10
C MET A 302 -13.81 -12.26 -0.40
N PHE A 303 -12.68 -12.73 -0.95
CA PHE A 303 -11.69 -11.83 -1.54
C PHE A 303 -12.22 -11.09 -2.76
N GLN A 304 -12.97 -11.77 -3.63
CA GLN A 304 -13.59 -11.10 -4.78
C GLN A 304 -14.55 -10.00 -4.33
N LEU A 305 -15.33 -10.22 -3.27
CA LEU A 305 -16.18 -9.18 -2.68
C LEU A 305 -15.35 -8.00 -2.15
N PHE A 306 -14.25 -8.24 -1.42
CA PHE A 306 -13.35 -7.17 -0.99
C PHE A 306 -12.80 -6.36 -2.19
N SER A 307 -12.37 -7.04 -3.25
CA SER A 307 -11.90 -6.41 -4.48
C SER A 307 -12.96 -5.51 -5.12
N GLU A 308 -14.22 -5.95 -5.17
CA GLU A 308 -15.34 -5.14 -5.66
C GLU A 308 -15.57 -3.91 -4.77
N VAL A 309 -15.59 -4.07 -3.45
CA VAL A 309 -15.78 -2.94 -2.51
C VAL A 309 -14.61 -1.94 -2.58
N PHE A 310 -13.37 -2.41 -2.71
CA PHE A 310 -12.20 -1.55 -2.86
C PHE A 310 -12.26 -0.67 -4.11
N GLN A 311 -12.90 -1.13 -5.18
CA GLN A 311 -13.06 -0.34 -6.41
C GLN A 311 -14.00 0.86 -6.21
N TRP A 312 -14.86 0.84 -5.20
CA TRP A 312 -15.77 1.94 -4.90
C TRP A 312 -15.19 3.01 -3.96
N LEU A 313 -14.07 2.73 -3.30
CA LEU A 313 -13.42 3.68 -2.39
C LEU A 313 -13.07 4.99 -3.12
N PRO A 314 -13.39 6.17 -2.54
CA PRO A 314 -12.99 7.46 -3.09
C PRO A 314 -11.47 7.59 -3.23
N LEU A 315 -11.03 8.31 -4.25
CA LEU A 315 -9.60 8.50 -4.54
C LEU A 315 -8.98 9.70 -3.81
N ALA A 316 -9.81 10.66 -3.41
CA ALA A 316 -9.38 11.87 -2.70
C ALA A 316 -10.53 12.47 -1.90
N GLN A 317 -10.21 13.26 -0.89
CA GLN A 317 -11.17 14.06 -0.11
C GLN A 317 -10.66 15.49 0.06
N CYS A 318 -11.55 16.46 -0.15
CA CYS A 318 -11.24 17.88 0.03
C CYS A 318 -11.95 18.41 1.27
N ILE A 319 -11.18 18.87 2.25
CA ILE A 319 -11.67 19.38 3.53
C ILE A 319 -11.77 20.90 3.43
N ASN A 320 -12.97 21.43 3.69
CA ASN A 320 -13.29 22.85 3.65
C ASN A 320 -12.85 23.59 2.36
N ASN A 321 -12.76 22.87 1.23
CA ASN A 321 -12.24 23.40 -0.04
C ASN A 321 -10.82 23.97 0.04
N LYS A 322 -10.03 23.55 1.05
CA LYS A 322 -8.71 24.11 1.34
C LYS A 322 -7.61 23.07 1.47
N VAL A 323 -7.92 21.90 2.02
CA VAL A 323 -6.93 20.83 2.17
C VAL A 323 -7.37 19.63 1.35
N LEU A 324 -6.55 19.22 0.39
CA LEU A 324 -6.78 18.02 -0.40
C LEU A 324 -6.02 16.84 0.20
N VAL A 325 -6.70 15.72 0.37
CA VAL A 325 -6.15 14.48 0.91
C VAL A 325 -6.25 13.38 -0.14
N MET A 326 -5.14 12.72 -0.44
CA MET A 326 -5.07 11.53 -1.30
C MET A 326 -3.95 10.61 -0.81
N HIS A 327 -3.96 9.33 -1.18
CA HIS A 327 -2.94 8.40 -0.69
C HIS A 327 -1.54 8.71 -1.25
N GLY A 328 -1.39 8.68 -2.57
CA GLY A 328 -0.15 8.92 -3.31
C GLY A 328 0.19 10.40 -3.39
N GLY A 329 -0.22 11.10 -4.45
CA GLY A 329 0.06 12.52 -4.56
C GLY A 329 -0.50 13.17 -5.83
N LEU A 330 0.27 14.11 -6.37
CA LEU A 330 -0.12 14.90 -7.54
C LEU A 330 0.24 14.22 -8.86
N PHE A 331 -0.16 14.87 -9.95
CA PHE A 331 -0.28 14.29 -11.27
C PHE A 331 1.00 14.40 -12.10
N SER A 332 1.15 13.49 -13.06
CA SER A 332 2.21 13.59 -14.06
C SER A 332 1.94 14.67 -15.11
N GLU A 333 0.69 15.13 -15.21
CA GLU A 333 0.23 16.14 -16.17
C GLU A 333 -0.17 17.43 -15.43
N ASP A 334 0.23 18.59 -15.97
CA ASP A 334 -0.24 19.88 -15.49
C ASP A 334 -1.72 20.11 -15.87
N GLY A 335 -2.41 20.99 -15.14
CA GLY A 335 -3.76 21.45 -15.50
C GLY A 335 -4.89 20.62 -14.91
N VAL A 336 -4.62 19.54 -14.18
CA VAL A 336 -5.65 18.74 -13.50
C VAL A 336 -6.39 19.56 -12.44
N THR A 337 -7.72 19.50 -12.46
CA THR A 337 -8.59 20.19 -11.52
C THR A 337 -9.27 19.25 -10.52
N LEU A 338 -9.81 19.79 -9.43
CA LEU A 338 -10.69 19.06 -8.53
C LEU A 338 -11.91 18.45 -9.24
N GLU A 339 -12.38 19.08 -10.33
CA GLU A 339 -13.50 18.55 -11.11
C GLU A 339 -13.10 17.34 -11.95
N ASP A 340 -11.88 17.32 -12.48
CA ASP A 340 -11.34 16.15 -13.19
C ASP A 340 -11.24 14.96 -12.24
N ILE A 341 -10.80 15.17 -11.00
CA ILE A 341 -10.75 14.13 -9.96
C ILE A 341 -12.15 13.57 -9.68
N ARG A 342 -13.19 14.42 -9.58
CA ARG A 342 -14.58 13.98 -9.35
C ARG A 342 -15.14 13.14 -10.50
N LYS A 343 -14.68 13.39 -11.74
CA LYS A 343 -15.13 12.69 -12.95
C LYS A 343 -14.41 11.37 -13.21
N ILE A 344 -13.40 11.02 -12.43
CA ILE A 344 -12.70 9.74 -12.60
C ILE A 344 -13.67 8.57 -12.39
N ASP A 345 -13.79 7.72 -13.42
CA ASP A 345 -14.43 6.42 -13.30
C ASP A 345 -13.55 5.47 -12.48
N ARG A 346 -13.81 5.45 -11.17
CA ARG A 346 -12.97 4.77 -10.18
C ARG A 346 -13.32 3.30 -9.96
N ASN A 347 -14.50 2.83 -10.39
CA ASN A 347 -14.98 1.47 -10.14
C ASN A 347 -14.31 0.44 -11.06
N ARG A 348 -12.99 0.33 -10.90
CA ARG A 348 -12.08 -0.51 -11.68
C ARG A 348 -10.75 -0.66 -10.96
N GLN A 349 -9.89 -1.54 -11.44
CA GLN A 349 -8.48 -1.55 -11.06
C GLN A 349 -7.78 -0.31 -11.64
N PRO A 350 -6.79 0.29 -10.94
CA PRO A 350 -6.10 1.47 -11.45
C PRO A 350 -5.37 1.16 -12.77
N PRO A 351 -5.35 2.11 -13.72
CA PRO A 351 -4.56 1.98 -14.95
C PRO A 351 -3.06 2.04 -14.66
N ASP A 352 -2.24 1.67 -15.65
CA ASP A 352 -0.78 1.75 -15.55
C ASP A 352 -0.26 3.21 -15.44
N SER A 353 -1.05 4.21 -15.88
CA SER A 353 -0.73 5.65 -15.85
C SER A 353 -1.99 6.52 -15.85
N GLY A 354 -1.84 7.82 -15.61
CA GLY A 354 -2.90 8.83 -15.63
C GLY A 354 -3.47 9.14 -14.24
N PRO A 355 -4.49 10.01 -14.14
CA PRO A 355 -4.85 10.64 -12.87
C PRO A 355 -5.20 9.70 -11.72
N MET A 356 -5.93 8.61 -12.00
CA MET A 356 -6.24 7.58 -11.00
C MET A 356 -4.99 6.86 -10.50
N CYS A 357 -4.02 6.61 -11.39
CA CYS A 357 -2.75 6.00 -11.02
C CYS A 357 -1.93 6.96 -10.15
N ASP A 358 -1.83 8.22 -10.55
CA ASP A 358 -1.01 9.22 -9.85
C ASP A 358 -1.51 9.51 -8.44
N LEU A 359 -2.84 9.62 -8.25
CA LEU A 359 -3.46 9.79 -6.93
C LEU A 359 -3.11 8.68 -5.94
N LEU A 360 -2.74 7.49 -6.43
CA LEU A 360 -2.41 6.33 -5.61
C LEU A 360 -0.91 6.04 -5.51
N TRP A 361 -0.09 6.53 -6.44
CA TRP A 361 1.30 6.06 -6.59
C TRP A 361 2.39 7.13 -6.63
N SER A 362 2.05 8.41 -6.83
CA SER A 362 3.08 9.44 -6.98
C SER A 362 3.69 9.82 -5.63
N ASP A 363 4.96 10.25 -5.68
CA ASP A 363 5.71 10.70 -4.50
C ASP A 363 6.21 12.14 -4.66
N PRO A 364 6.25 12.94 -3.59
CA PRO A 364 6.93 14.23 -3.63
C PRO A 364 8.44 14.06 -3.75
N GLN A 365 9.13 15.05 -4.31
CA GLN A 365 10.58 15.10 -4.35
C GLN A 365 11.08 16.55 -4.29
N PRO A 366 12.30 16.81 -3.80
CA PRO A 366 12.80 18.18 -3.66
C PRO A 366 13.14 18.88 -4.99
N GLN A 367 13.18 18.13 -6.10
CA GLN A 367 13.62 18.60 -7.42
C GLN A 367 12.44 18.65 -8.42
N VAL A 368 12.73 19.07 -9.66
CA VAL A 368 11.76 19.06 -10.77
C VAL A 368 11.24 17.65 -11.07
N GLN A 369 10.00 17.57 -11.53
CA GLN A 369 9.27 16.31 -11.81
C GLN A 369 10.11 15.27 -12.57
N SER A 370 10.01 14.00 -12.14
CA SER A 370 10.81 12.90 -12.68
C SER A 370 10.01 11.59 -12.75
N ILE A 371 10.60 10.56 -13.37
CA ILE A 371 10.03 9.20 -13.38
C ILE A 371 10.04 8.64 -11.97
N SER A 372 8.93 8.04 -11.54
CA SER A 372 8.81 7.44 -10.21
C SER A 372 9.91 6.43 -9.91
N LYS A 373 10.52 6.57 -8.73
CA LYS A 373 11.40 5.55 -8.13
C LYS A 373 10.71 4.18 -8.02
N ARG A 374 9.37 4.17 -7.92
CA ARG A 374 8.53 2.97 -7.85
C ARG A 374 8.27 2.33 -9.21
N GLY A 375 8.58 3.00 -10.31
CA GLY A 375 8.39 2.48 -11.67
C GLY A 375 6.94 2.53 -12.18
N VAL A 376 6.06 3.22 -11.45
CA VAL A 376 4.65 3.52 -11.76
C VAL A 376 4.38 4.97 -11.35
N SER A 377 3.62 5.73 -12.15
CA SER A 377 3.40 7.17 -11.96
C SER A 377 4.71 8.01 -12.02
N CYS A 378 4.77 9.15 -11.33
CA CYS A 378 5.85 10.13 -11.32
C CYS A 378 6.29 10.51 -9.91
N GLN A 379 7.43 11.20 -9.81
CA GLN A 379 7.74 12.04 -8.65
C GLN A 379 7.50 13.50 -9.02
N PHE A 380 6.91 14.30 -8.12
CA PHE A 380 6.53 15.68 -8.41
C PHE A 380 7.25 16.68 -7.49
N GLY A 381 7.66 17.81 -8.05
CA GLY A 381 8.40 18.84 -7.34
C GLY A 381 7.53 19.84 -6.57
N PRO A 382 8.17 20.77 -5.83
CA PRO A 382 7.47 21.87 -5.17
C PRO A 382 6.71 22.76 -6.15
N ASP A 383 7.23 22.92 -7.37
CA ASP A 383 6.64 23.71 -8.45
C ASP A 383 5.30 23.12 -8.94
N VAL A 384 5.23 21.79 -9.10
CA VAL A 384 3.98 21.08 -9.44
C VAL A 384 2.95 21.26 -8.33
N THR A 385 3.41 21.18 -7.08
CA THR A 385 2.55 21.35 -5.91
C THR A 385 1.97 22.76 -5.85
N GLU A 386 2.81 23.77 -6.04
CA GLU A 386 2.40 25.16 -6.04
C GLU A 386 1.39 25.47 -7.15
N ARG A 387 1.67 25.07 -8.40
CA ARG A 387 0.76 25.29 -9.53
C ARG A 387 -0.60 24.63 -9.30
N PHE A 388 -0.63 23.38 -8.84
CA PHE A 388 -1.88 22.67 -8.62
C PHE A 388 -2.72 23.33 -7.52
N LEU A 389 -2.09 23.72 -6.41
CA LEU A 389 -2.76 24.38 -5.29
C LEU A 389 -3.34 25.74 -5.69
N GLU A 390 -2.55 26.57 -6.39
CA GLU A 390 -2.99 27.88 -6.88
C GLU A 390 -4.16 27.74 -7.85
N GLN A 391 -4.07 26.83 -8.82
CA GLN A 391 -5.12 26.59 -9.80
C GLN A 391 -6.45 26.15 -9.16
N ASN A 392 -6.39 25.40 -8.06
CA ASN A 392 -7.56 24.83 -7.40
C ASN A 392 -7.97 25.58 -6.12
N ASN A 393 -7.34 26.72 -5.81
CA ASN A 393 -7.60 27.53 -4.61
C ASN A 393 -7.46 26.74 -3.28
N LEU A 394 -6.48 25.84 -3.24
CA LEU A 394 -6.14 25.02 -2.08
C LEU A 394 -4.94 25.62 -1.33
N ASP A 395 -4.85 25.32 -0.03
CA ASP A 395 -3.75 25.82 0.82
C ASP A 395 -2.57 24.83 0.82
N TYR A 396 -2.84 23.52 0.96
CA TYR A 396 -1.84 22.46 0.93
C TYR A 396 -2.48 21.07 0.71
N ILE A 397 -1.64 20.05 0.49
CA ILE A 397 -2.07 18.65 0.39
C ILE A 397 -1.58 17.81 1.59
N ILE A 398 -2.37 16.81 1.96
CA ILE A 398 -1.96 15.72 2.87
C ILE A 398 -1.96 14.41 2.09
N ARG A 399 -0.88 13.65 2.23
CA ARG A 399 -0.70 12.34 1.62
C ARG A 399 -0.05 11.35 2.57
N SER A 400 0.08 10.09 2.15
CA SER A 400 0.62 9.01 2.99
C SER A 400 1.69 8.21 2.26
N HIS A 401 1.52 6.92 1.92
CA HIS A 401 2.28 6.13 0.92
C HIS A 401 3.80 5.94 1.11
N GLU A 402 4.46 6.75 1.94
CA GLU A 402 5.89 6.65 2.28
C GLU A 402 6.06 6.57 3.79
N VAL A 403 6.78 5.54 4.24
CA VAL A 403 7.25 5.44 5.62
C VAL A 403 8.10 6.66 5.97
N LYS A 404 7.85 7.26 7.13
CA LYS A 404 8.66 8.35 7.69
C LYS A 404 9.10 7.99 9.10
N THR A 405 10.37 8.24 9.44
CA THR A 405 10.95 7.91 10.76
C THR A 405 10.13 8.48 11.91
N GLU A 406 9.67 9.72 11.77
CA GLU A 406 8.86 10.42 12.77
C GLU A 406 7.34 10.24 12.58
N GLY A 407 6.92 9.36 11.65
CA GLY A 407 5.51 9.14 11.30
C GLY A 407 4.90 10.24 10.42
N TYR A 408 5.60 11.35 10.20
CA TYR A 408 5.19 12.41 9.29
C TYR A 408 6.40 13.16 8.72
N GLU A 409 6.18 13.91 7.64
CA GLU A 409 7.16 14.82 7.06
C GLU A 409 6.45 16.01 6.38
N VAL A 410 7.03 17.19 6.47
CA VAL A 410 6.52 18.40 5.80
C VAL A 410 7.52 18.84 4.74
N THR A 411 7.10 18.83 3.49
CA THR A 411 7.93 19.17 2.32
C THR A 411 7.30 20.30 1.52
N HIS A 412 7.97 20.71 0.43
CA HIS A 412 7.49 21.72 -0.53
C HIS A 412 7.05 23.01 0.17
N SER A 413 7.90 23.52 1.07
CA SER A 413 7.66 24.76 1.82
C SER A 413 6.34 24.75 2.63
N GLY A 414 5.95 23.59 3.17
CA GLY A 414 4.73 23.44 3.96
C GLY A 414 3.49 23.05 3.15
N LYS A 415 3.61 22.93 1.83
CA LYS A 415 2.47 22.68 0.92
C LYS A 415 2.20 21.19 0.66
N CYS A 416 3.14 20.29 0.99
CA CYS A 416 2.95 18.85 0.88
C CYS A 416 3.31 18.17 2.20
N ILE A 417 2.36 17.45 2.79
CA ILE A 417 2.51 16.80 4.09
C ILE A 417 2.34 15.30 3.91
N THR A 418 3.32 14.52 4.37
CA THR A 418 3.20 13.07 4.48
C THR A 418 2.82 12.68 5.91
N VAL A 419 1.83 11.81 6.08
CA VAL A 419 1.46 11.18 7.36
C VAL A 419 1.38 9.66 7.20
N PHE A 420 1.96 8.92 8.14
CA PHE A 420 2.07 7.47 8.11
C PHE A 420 1.72 6.88 9.48
N SER A 421 0.77 5.95 9.54
CA SER A 421 0.14 5.49 10.79
C SER A 421 0.47 4.03 11.16
N ALA A 422 1.47 3.43 10.52
CA ALA A 422 2.00 2.10 10.86
C ALA A 422 3.37 2.24 11.58
N PRO A 423 3.39 2.35 12.93
CA PRO A 423 4.64 2.42 13.68
C PRO A 423 5.41 1.09 13.59
N ASN A 424 6.74 1.14 13.67
CA ASN A 424 7.62 -0.02 13.52
C ASN A 424 7.24 -0.89 12.31
N TYR A 425 7.09 -0.25 11.15
CA TYR A 425 6.54 -0.88 9.96
C TYR A 425 7.19 -2.23 9.65
N CYS A 426 6.36 -3.25 9.40
CA CYS A 426 6.77 -4.63 9.14
C CYS A 426 7.71 -5.22 10.22
N ASP A 427 7.56 -4.80 11.48
CA ASP A 427 8.34 -5.21 12.66
C ASP A 427 9.85 -4.95 12.54
N GLN A 428 10.27 -4.08 11.63
CA GLN A 428 11.67 -3.93 11.24
C GLN A 428 12.14 -2.49 11.09
N MET A 429 11.27 -1.56 10.70
CA MET A 429 11.70 -0.21 10.35
C MET A 429 11.96 0.68 11.58
N GLY A 430 11.36 0.38 12.74
CA GLY A 430 11.56 1.16 13.96
C GLY A 430 11.01 2.60 13.93
N ASN A 431 10.28 2.98 12.88
CA ASN A 431 9.68 4.31 12.76
C ASN A 431 8.55 4.53 13.80
N LYS A 432 8.27 5.79 14.12
CA LYS A 432 7.02 6.17 14.79
C LYS A 432 5.86 6.16 13.81
N GLY A 433 4.64 6.08 14.34
CA GLY A 433 3.42 6.39 13.63
C GLY A 433 2.97 7.82 13.97
N ALA A 434 2.18 8.44 13.11
CA ALA A 434 1.50 9.69 13.41
C ALA A 434 0.08 9.74 12.86
N TYR A 435 -0.74 10.61 13.45
CA TYR A 435 -2.01 11.06 12.88
C TYR A 435 -2.09 12.60 13.00
N ILE A 436 -2.90 13.22 12.15
CA ILE A 436 -3.08 14.68 12.10
C ILE A 436 -4.44 15.06 12.69
N HIS A 437 -4.51 16.15 13.45
CA HIS A 437 -5.76 16.86 13.69
C HIS A 437 -5.85 18.10 12.81
N LEU A 438 -6.98 18.25 12.12
CA LEU A 438 -7.39 19.50 11.51
C LEU A 438 -8.60 20.04 12.25
N ARG A 439 -8.65 21.35 12.47
CA ARG A 439 -9.76 22.02 13.15
C ARG A 439 -10.45 23.01 12.22
N GLY A 440 -11.77 23.05 12.23
CA GLY A 440 -12.55 23.82 11.24
C GLY A 440 -12.26 25.33 11.24
N SER A 441 -11.87 25.90 12.38
CA SER A 441 -11.52 27.33 12.51
C SER A 441 -10.09 27.67 12.08
N ASP A 442 -9.19 26.68 12.12
CA ASP A 442 -7.78 26.81 11.77
C ASP A 442 -7.32 25.45 11.22
N LEU A 443 -7.27 25.33 9.89
CA LEU A 443 -6.89 24.10 9.18
C LEU A 443 -5.38 23.85 9.25
N LYS A 444 -4.68 24.35 10.26
CA LYS A 444 -3.29 24.02 10.52
C LYS A 444 -3.16 22.55 10.95
N PRO A 445 -2.21 21.79 10.39
CA PRO A 445 -1.98 20.40 10.78
C PRO A 445 -1.36 20.32 12.17
N GLU A 446 -2.07 19.70 13.12
CA GLU A 446 -1.56 19.30 14.44
C GLU A 446 -1.10 17.84 14.39
N PHE A 447 0.21 17.59 14.48
CA PHE A 447 0.77 16.23 14.41
C PHE A 447 0.81 15.56 15.77
N HIS A 448 0.32 14.33 15.86
CA HIS A 448 0.37 13.50 17.05
C HIS A 448 1.11 12.21 16.74
N GLN A 449 2.28 12.04 17.36
CA GLN A 449 3.11 10.85 17.18
C GLN A 449 2.75 9.76 18.20
N PHE A 450 2.93 8.51 17.80
CA PHE A 450 2.79 7.34 18.67
C PHE A 450 3.79 6.25 18.27
N THR A 451 3.97 5.27 19.15
CA THR A 451 4.90 4.15 18.95
C THR A 451 4.13 2.83 18.85
N ALA A 452 4.80 1.81 18.32
CA ALA A 452 4.20 0.50 18.11
C ALA A 452 3.86 -0.18 19.42
N VAL A 453 2.79 -0.97 19.43
CA VAL A 453 2.39 -1.78 20.58
C VAL A 453 2.63 -3.27 20.33
N PRO A 454 2.77 -4.09 21.40
CA PRO A 454 2.90 -5.53 21.24
C PRO A 454 1.70 -6.14 20.51
N HIS A 455 1.97 -7.12 19.66
CA HIS A 455 0.96 -7.93 18.97
C HIS A 455 1.33 -9.42 19.06
N PRO A 456 0.38 -10.35 18.78
CA PRO A 456 0.66 -11.78 18.73
C PRO A 456 1.74 -12.13 17.71
N ASN A 457 2.38 -13.28 17.93
CA ASN A 457 3.52 -13.75 17.15
C ASN A 457 3.11 -14.32 15.77
N VAL A 458 2.59 -13.45 14.90
CA VAL A 458 2.36 -13.72 13.48
C VAL A 458 3.26 -12.76 12.70
N LYS A 459 4.23 -13.32 11.99
CA LYS A 459 5.21 -12.51 11.24
C LYS A 459 4.52 -11.70 10.14
N PRO A 460 5.00 -10.50 9.81
CA PRO A 460 4.59 -9.78 8.62
C PRO A 460 4.72 -10.67 7.38
N MET A 461 3.83 -10.46 6.41
CA MET A 461 3.78 -11.18 5.14
C MET A 461 3.52 -12.69 5.30
N ALA A 462 3.01 -13.18 6.44
CA ALA A 462 2.75 -14.61 6.67
C ALA A 462 1.86 -15.27 5.60
N TYR A 463 0.97 -14.49 4.99
CA TYR A 463 0.03 -14.93 3.97
C TYR A 463 0.39 -14.49 2.54
N ALA A 464 1.50 -13.77 2.37
CA ALA A 464 1.95 -13.29 1.07
C ALA A 464 2.48 -14.41 0.17
N ASN A 465 2.65 -14.09 -1.10
CA ASN A 465 3.28 -15.02 -2.04
C ASN A 465 4.69 -15.38 -1.57
N THR A 466 5.06 -16.66 -1.61
CA THR A 466 6.38 -17.17 -1.22
C THR A 466 7.53 -16.41 -1.90
N LEU A 467 7.33 -15.95 -3.13
CA LEU A 467 8.27 -15.10 -3.87
C LEU A 467 8.64 -13.81 -3.12
N MET A 468 7.64 -13.17 -2.51
CA MET A 468 7.81 -11.90 -1.79
C MET A 468 8.30 -12.13 -0.36
N GLN A 469 7.86 -13.20 0.29
CA GLN A 469 8.39 -13.62 1.61
C GLN A 469 9.92 -13.82 1.56
N LEU A 470 10.43 -14.44 0.50
CA LEU A 470 11.87 -14.66 0.28
C LEU A 470 12.62 -13.39 -0.19
N GLY A 471 11.91 -12.40 -0.72
CA GLY A 471 12.47 -11.15 -1.24
C GLY A 471 12.66 -10.07 -0.18
N MET A 472 11.82 -10.07 0.87
CA MET A 472 11.78 -9.06 1.94
C MET A 472 12.36 -9.51 3.28
N MET A 473 12.56 -10.82 3.50
CA MET A 473 13.49 -11.35 4.52
C MET A 473 14.94 -11.26 4.04
#